data_AF-A0A9W4VWD1-F1
#
_entry.id   AF-A0A9W4VWD1-F1
#
_cell.length_a   1.000
_cell.length_b   1.000
_cell.length_c   1.000
_cell.angle_alpha   90.00
_cell.angle_beta   90.00
_cell.angle_gamma   90.00
#
_symmetry.space_group_name_H-M   'P 1'
#
loop_
_entity.id
_entity.type
_entity.pdbx_description
1 polymer ?
#
loop_
_entity_poly.entity_id
_entity_poly.type
_entity_poly.pdbx_seq_one_letter_code
_entity_poly.pdbx_strand_id
1 'polypeptide(L)'
;MRNRHVRPARAFILMLWALLATLGLNVQIAMADPVANPCTAFGTNPVSLNPQLPSNFNSRNQTNADCTAWQQFIYANWPADPKNPGYPNSSSPSSSFGNPTTSDLTVWESYLQSTEVFNDTQANTLAKKTDEKRPLILHQVSKTGAIDLSSIGQATGEWLTDQRGNLVYYDIRLNPDEVDYIYNANPTGKNLTWAAGQSACAQGTGGFRLPSGYNNDKTCDGKPKIFGGNVGAMEIKAAWIKLPEDGSLNYRYLTAQAVLLKPGADTNATKQSNPVTVGLIGLHIIRHLPGAPQMLWTTFEQVDNTPDAGKHTVNLPSNPNRKPRPSYTLFNPDCNPEQDIYYQCKPNWTPNMAPQIPCDSGPAHSPDNCIPYSAPVQVNRVTPVDSTANSVNAYAWSLLPANSVFNYYRLIDVQWPNNPSTIQAGATPPLTTGDITPSNGTRIVANTTLETFVQNKDSCMDCHKYAATASQTQTAVIAAFNTLKLAGSKAPRAMLSTGNANSAPYASYYSFVFSSSTTK
;
A
#
# COMPACT_ATOMS: atom_id res chain seq x y z
N MET A 1 1.42 85.21 42.88
CA MET A 1 2.83 85.38 42.50
C MET A 1 3.53 84.02 42.53
N ARG A 2 4.24 83.73 41.44
CA ARG A 2 5.35 82.77 41.25
C ARG A 2 5.10 81.24 41.33
N ASN A 3 4.97 80.70 40.13
CA ASN A 3 5.58 79.46 39.61
C ASN A 3 6.89 79.02 40.30
N ARG A 4 7.10 77.69 40.42
CA ARG A 4 8.21 77.00 39.71
C ARG A 4 8.05 75.47 39.65
N HIS A 5 8.35 74.97 38.45
CA HIS A 5 8.52 73.59 38.00
C HIS A 5 9.56 72.76 38.79
N VAL A 6 9.50 71.42 38.71
CA VAL A 6 10.33 70.55 37.82
C VAL A 6 10.21 69.05 38.22
N ARG A 7 9.70 68.26 37.26
CA ARG A 7 9.98 66.88 36.78
C ARG A 7 10.09 65.63 37.69
N PRO A 8 9.60 64.47 37.19
CA PRO A 8 9.66 63.16 37.83
C PRO A 8 10.84 62.28 37.32
N ALA A 9 10.92 61.07 37.89
CA ALA A 9 11.62 59.88 37.42
C ALA A 9 13.12 59.75 37.77
N ARG A 10 13.41 58.94 38.80
CA ARG A 10 14.62 58.10 38.97
C ARG A 10 14.54 57.32 40.28
N ALA A 11 13.64 56.33 40.38
CA ALA A 11 13.67 55.39 41.52
C ALA A 11 13.10 53.99 41.23
N PHE A 12 12.72 53.68 39.99
CA PHE A 12 12.05 52.41 39.65
C PHE A 12 12.82 51.53 38.64
N ILE A 13 14.11 51.80 38.40
CA ILE A 13 14.92 51.05 37.42
C ILE A 13 16.06 50.24 38.06
N LEU A 14 16.41 50.46 39.34
CA LEU A 14 17.54 49.77 39.97
C LEU A 14 17.19 48.52 40.78
N MET A 15 15.89 48.23 41.01
CA MET A 15 15.44 47.00 41.69
C MET A 15 14.97 45.89 40.74
N LEU A 16 15.05 46.09 39.42
CA LEU A 16 14.70 45.06 38.43
C LEU A 16 15.93 44.34 37.84
N TRP A 17 17.15 44.84 38.10
CA TRP A 17 18.39 44.26 37.56
C TRP A 17 19.11 43.33 38.54
N ALA A 18 18.79 43.36 39.84
CA ALA A 18 19.44 42.52 40.85
C ALA A 18 18.76 41.15 41.07
N LEU A 19 17.56 40.92 40.52
CA LEU A 19 16.83 39.64 40.59
C LEU A 19 16.88 38.82 39.28
N LEU A 20 17.55 39.33 38.24
CA LEU A 20 17.77 38.63 36.97
C LEU A 20 19.16 37.96 36.87
N ALA A 21 19.99 38.04 37.90
CA ALA A 21 21.37 37.53 37.87
C ALA A 21 21.58 36.18 38.59
N THR A 22 20.55 35.55 39.16
CA THR A 22 20.67 34.27 39.91
C THR A 22 19.76 33.14 39.42
N LEU A 23 19.01 33.34 38.34
CA LEU A 23 18.34 32.27 37.59
C LEU A 23 19.05 32.06 36.26
N GLY A 24 20.29 31.59 36.34
CA GLY A 24 20.96 30.94 35.21
C GLY A 24 20.25 29.63 34.89
N LEU A 25 19.07 29.71 34.28
CA LEU A 25 18.47 28.61 33.54
C LEU A 25 19.41 28.31 32.39
N ASN A 26 20.34 27.37 32.63
CA ASN A 26 21.01 26.64 31.57
C ASN A 26 19.93 25.97 30.74
N VAL A 27 19.43 26.66 29.71
CA VAL A 27 18.74 26.02 28.61
C VAL A 27 19.81 25.23 27.87
N GLN A 28 20.13 24.06 28.40
CA GLN A 28 20.74 23.02 27.59
C GLN A 28 19.70 22.69 26.54
N ILE A 29 19.86 23.27 25.35
CA ILE A 29 19.27 22.71 24.14
C ILE A 29 19.90 21.33 24.05
N ALA A 30 19.22 20.31 24.55
CA ALA A 30 19.56 18.94 24.28
C ALA A 30 19.46 18.78 22.77
N MET A 31 20.58 18.90 22.07
CA MET A 31 20.65 18.47 20.68
C MET A 31 20.29 17.00 20.71
N ALA A 32 19.24 16.62 19.99
CA ALA A 32 18.90 15.22 19.82
C ALA A 32 20.15 14.49 19.33
N ASP A 33 20.49 13.36 19.96
CA ASP A 33 21.63 12.56 19.54
C ASP A 33 21.53 12.26 18.04
N PRO A 34 22.64 12.38 17.28
CA PRO A 34 22.61 12.13 15.85
C PRO A 34 22.13 10.69 15.60
N VAL A 35 21.05 10.55 14.82
CA VAL A 35 20.54 9.22 14.44
C VAL A 35 21.58 8.55 13.54
N ALA A 36 22.10 7.40 13.97
CA ALA A 36 23.09 6.65 13.21
C ALA A 36 22.51 6.23 11.84
N ASN A 37 23.32 6.30 10.79
CA ASN A 37 22.93 5.83 9.45
C ASN A 37 23.31 4.34 9.28
N PRO A 38 22.32 3.41 9.32
CA PRO A 38 22.59 1.98 9.09
C PRO A 38 22.86 1.65 7.61
N CYS A 39 22.51 2.53 6.67
CA CYS A 39 22.60 2.33 5.22
C CYS A 39 23.99 2.68 4.65
N THR A 40 25.06 2.30 5.35
CA THR A 40 26.45 2.69 5.01
C THR A 40 27.35 1.53 4.61
N ALA A 41 26.92 0.28 4.85
CA ALA A 41 27.70 -0.90 4.52
C ALA A 41 27.89 -1.06 3.00
N PHE A 42 29.03 -1.63 2.59
CA PHE A 42 29.32 -1.87 1.18
C PHE A 42 28.21 -2.67 0.49
N GLY A 43 27.77 -2.21 -0.69
CA GLY A 43 26.68 -2.82 -1.45
C GLY A 43 25.27 -2.52 -0.91
N THR A 44 25.16 -1.71 0.15
CA THR A 44 23.87 -1.22 0.65
C THR A 44 23.42 0.00 -0.13
N ASN A 45 22.17 0.01 -0.57
CA ASN A 45 21.55 1.16 -1.21
C ASN A 45 21.31 2.25 -0.15
N PRO A 46 21.89 3.45 -0.30
CA PRO A 46 21.70 4.52 0.68
C PRO A 46 20.26 5.03 0.64
N VAL A 47 19.72 5.40 1.81
CA VAL A 47 18.49 6.18 1.89
C VAL A 47 18.85 7.66 1.82
N SER A 48 18.20 8.38 0.92
CA SER A 48 18.40 9.81 0.75
C SER A 48 17.08 10.47 0.34
N LEU A 49 16.90 11.74 0.73
CA LEU A 49 15.67 12.47 0.42
C LEU A 49 15.71 13.05 -1.01
N ASN A 50 15.71 12.15 -1.99
CA ASN A 50 15.59 12.43 -3.42
C ASN A 50 14.79 11.30 -4.11
N PRO A 51 14.18 11.56 -5.27
CA PRO A 51 13.37 10.57 -5.96
C PRO A 51 14.21 9.74 -6.92
N GLN A 52 15.14 8.94 -6.38
CA GLN A 52 15.92 7.98 -7.16
C GLN A 52 15.59 6.55 -6.73
N LEU A 53 15.44 5.65 -7.71
CA LEU A 53 15.25 4.23 -7.44
C LEU A 53 16.60 3.52 -7.43
N PRO A 54 16.83 2.59 -6.48
CA PRO A 54 17.98 1.70 -6.54
C PRO A 54 17.96 0.87 -7.83
N SER A 55 19.12 0.73 -8.49
CA SER A 55 19.22 0.06 -9.78
C SER A 55 19.36 -1.45 -9.71
N ASN A 56 19.62 -1.98 -8.52
CA ASN A 56 19.79 -3.40 -8.28
C ASN A 56 19.60 -3.70 -6.78
N PHE A 57 19.54 -4.99 -6.48
CA PHE A 57 19.56 -5.54 -5.14
C PHE A 57 20.69 -6.58 -5.03
N ASN A 58 21.91 -6.10 -4.75
CA ASN A 58 23.10 -6.95 -4.73
C ASN A 58 23.47 -7.48 -3.34
N SER A 59 23.36 -6.65 -2.29
CA SER A 59 23.68 -7.06 -0.92
C SER A 59 22.47 -7.68 -0.23
N ARG A 60 22.53 -8.98 0.10
CA ARG A 60 21.36 -9.72 0.60
C ARG A 60 21.37 -9.84 2.11
N ASN A 61 21.09 -8.71 2.74
CA ASN A 61 20.89 -8.63 4.17
C ASN A 61 19.70 -7.72 4.45
N GLN A 62 19.14 -7.86 5.65
CA GLN A 62 17.96 -7.12 6.07
C GLN A 62 18.17 -5.60 6.00
N THR A 63 19.32 -5.09 6.46
CA THR A 63 19.61 -3.64 6.41
C THR A 63 19.55 -3.11 4.98
N ASN A 64 20.16 -3.78 4.01
CA ASN A 64 20.06 -3.34 2.61
C ASN A 64 18.64 -3.44 2.07
N ALA A 65 17.89 -4.49 2.41
CA ALA A 65 16.50 -4.63 2.01
C ALA A 65 15.66 -3.46 2.54
N ASP A 66 15.80 -3.15 3.83
CA ASP A 66 15.10 -2.06 4.51
C ASP A 66 15.47 -0.67 3.96
N CYS A 67 16.75 -0.43 3.68
CA CYS A 67 17.21 0.82 3.06
C CYS A 67 16.70 0.95 1.62
N THR A 68 16.70 -0.15 0.85
CA THR A 68 16.12 -0.20 -0.50
C THR A 68 14.62 0.07 -0.46
N ALA A 69 13.90 -0.46 0.52
CA ALA A 69 12.49 -0.22 0.74
C ALA A 69 12.17 1.25 1.04
N TRP A 70 12.91 1.89 1.94
CA TRP A 70 12.74 3.31 2.22
C TRP A 70 13.04 4.20 1.02
N GLN A 71 14.07 3.89 0.25
CA GLN A 71 14.37 4.63 -0.97
C GLN A 71 13.26 4.47 -2.04
N GLN A 72 12.68 3.27 -2.16
CA GLN A 72 11.49 3.05 -3.01
C GLN A 72 10.27 3.80 -2.50
N PHE A 73 10.04 3.84 -1.18
CA PHE A 73 8.95 4.60 -0.57
C PHE A 73 9.09 6.10 -0.84
N ILE A 74 10.30 6.66 -0.72
CA ILE A 74 10.58 8.07 -1.04
C ILE A 74 10.30 8.37 -2.51
N TYR A 75 10.77 7.51 -3.42
CA TYR A 75 10.48 7.66 -4.86
C TYR A 75 8.98 7.62 -5.14
N ALA A 76 8.30 6.57 -4.66
CA ALA A 76 6.87 6.35 -4.90
C ALA A 76 6.04 7.52 -4.37
N ASN A 77 6.39 8.04 -3.20
CA ASN A 77 5.67 9.12 -2.53
C ASN A 77 6.18 10.52 -2.88
N TRP A 78 7.10 10.65 -3.83
CA TRP A 78 7.54 11.97 -4.31
C TRP A 78 6.39 12.64 -5.06
N PRO A 79 6.27 13.98 -5.10
CA PRO A 79 5.33 14.64 -5.99
C PRO A 79 5.51 14.17 -7.44
N ALA A 80 4.43 13.76 -8.10
CA ALA A 80 4.43 13.35 -9.49
C ALA A 80 4.67 14.55 -10.41
N ASP A 81 5.36 14.33 -11.53
CA ASP A 81 5.45 15.32 -12.60
C ASP A 81 4.07 15.47 -13.25
N PRO A 82 3.42 16.66 -13.18
CA PRO A 82 2.11 16.86 -13.78
C PRO A 82 2.10 16.69 -15.30
N LYS A 83 3.26 16.82 -15.96
CA LYS A 83 3.42 16.63 -17.40
C LYS A 83 3.81 15.20 -17.77
N ASN A 84 4.26 14.41 -16.79
CA ASN A 84 4.69 13.04 -17.00
C ASN A 84 4.28 12.15 -15.80
N PRO A 85 2.97 11.85 -15.66
CA PRO A 85 2.46 10.96 -14.62
C PRO A 85 3.23 9.63 -14.58
N GLY A 86 3.42 9.12 -13.38
CA GLY A 86 4.22 7.93 -13.09
C GLY A 86 5.71 8.20 -12.89
N TYR A 87 6.15 9.47 -12.96
CA TYR A 87 7.53 9.87 -12.72
C TYR A 87 7.59 11.04 -11.73
N PRO A 88 8.70 11.17 -10.97
CA PRO A 88 8.85 12.23 -9.99
C PRO A 88 9.03 13.60 -10.66
N ASN A 89 8.42 14.62 -10.07
CA ASN A 89 8.69 16.01 -10.40
C ASN A 89 10.10 16.39 -9.93
N SER A 90 11.02 16.55 -10.87
CA SER A 90 12.42 16.92 -10.60
C SER A 90 12.58 18.33 -10.03
N SER A 91 11.55 19.19 -10.14
CA SER A 91 11.57 20.55 -9.60
C SER A 91 11.05 20.64 -8.16
N SER A 92 10.47 19.57 -7.61
CA SER A 92 10.01 19.57 -6.23
C SER A 92 11.20 19.52 -5.27
N PRO A 93 11.33 20.47 -4.33
CA PRO A 93 12.40 20.44 -3.34
C PRO A 93 12.16 19.35 -2.30
N SER A 94 13.24 18.77 -1.77
CA SER A 94 13.15 17.77 -0.70
C SER A 94 12.42 18.28 0.55
N SER A 95 12.48 19.59 0.82
CA SER A 95 11.76 20.24 1.92
C SER A 95 10.24 20.18 1.81
N SER A 96 9.66 19.90 0.62
CA SER A 96 8.22 19.72 0.44
C SER A 96 7.77 18.27 0.51
N PHE A 97 8.67 17.31 0.72
CA PHE A 97 8.34 15.89 0.72
C PHE A 97 7.33 15.54 1.83
N GLY A 98 6.14 15.08 1.43
CA GLY A 98 5.04 14.75 2.33
C GLY A 98 4.38 15.95 3.00
N ASN A 99 4.45 17.15 2.42
CA ASN A 99 3.77 18.32 2.97
C ASN A 99 2.24 18.12 2.94
N PRO A 100 1.52 18.11 4.08
CA PRO A 100 0.07 17.86 4.13
C PRO A 100 -0.78 18.98 3.53
N THR A 101 -0.20 20.15 3.21
CA THR A 101 -0.92 21.27 2.62
C THR A 101 -0.93 21.24 1.10
N THR A 102 -0.11 20.39 0.48
CA THR A 102 -0.12 20.23 -0.98
C THR A 102 -1.22 19.26 -1.37
N SER A 103 -1.72 19.40 -2.59
CA SER A 103 -2.72 18.49 -3.16
C SER A 103 -2.17 17.82 -4.43
N ASP A 104 -0.84 17.73 -4.51
CA ASP A 104 -0.15 17.09 -5.62
C ASP A 104 -0.25 15.59 -5.44
N LEU A 105 -0.51 14.87 -6.54
CA LEU A 105 -0.43 13.41 -6.52
C LEU A 105 1.01 13.00 -6.26
N THR A 106 1.20 11.94 -5.49
CA THR A 106 2.48 11.25 -5.47
C THR A 106 2.70 10.44 -6.76
N VAL A 107 3.96 10.06 -7.03
CA VAL A 107 4.32 9.24 -8.20
C VAL A 107 3.43 8.00 -8.30
N TRP A 108 3.24 7.26 -7.21
CA TRP A 108 2.45 6.05 -7.24
C TRP A 108 0.94 6.31 -7.35
N GLU A 109 0.42 7.41 -6.78
CA GLU A 109 -0.98 7.82 -6.97
C GLU A 109 -1.29 8.26 -8.42
N SER A 110 -0.24 8.50 -9.22
CA SER A 110 -0.37 8.80 -10.65
C SER A 110 -0.22 7.57 -11.56
N TYR A 111 0.07 6.39 -11.00
CA TYR A 111 0.01 5.12 -11.71
C TYR A 111 -1.42 4.73 -12.06
N LEU A 112 -1.61 3.93 -13.11
CA LEU A 112 -2.94 3.44 -13.50
C LEU A 112 -3.41 2.34 -12.54
N GLN A 113 -4.69 2.34 -12.21
CA GLN A 113 -5.30 1.22 -11.51
C GLN A 113 -5.32 -0.02 -12.41
N SER A 114 -5.16 -1.21 -11.84
CA SER A 114 -5.20 -2.47 -12.60
C SER A 114 -6.52 -2.64 -13.38
N THR A 115 -7.64 -2.16 -12.84
CA THR A 115 -8.95 -2.19 -13.52
C THR A 115 -8.99 -1.29 -14.75
N GLU A 116 -8.30 -0.15 -14.74
CA GLU A 116 -8.18 0.76 -15.89
C GLU A 116 -7.36 0.08 -17.00
N VAL A 117 -6.24 -0.54 -16.64
CA VAL A 117 -5.33 -1.21 -17.59
C VAL A 117 -6.03 -2.35 -18.34
N PHE A 118 -6.84 -3.17 -17.67
CA PHE A 118 -7.44 -4.35 -18.30
C PHE A 118 -8.80 -4.07 -18.98
N ASN A 119 -9.52 -3.02 -18.56
CA ASN A 119 -10.80 -2.66 -19.18
C ASN A 119 -10.63 -1.73 -20.39
N ASP A 120 -9.67 -0.80 -20.34
CA ASP A 120 -9.46 0.21 -21.39
C ASP A 120 -8.22 -0.12 -22.24
N THR A 121 -8.43 -0.48 -23.50
CA THR A 121 -7.35 -0.69 -24.48
C THR A 121 -6.56 0.59 -24.81
N GLN A 122 -7.04 1.78 -24.43
CA GLN A 122 -6.35 3.07 -24.61
C GLN A 122 -5.70 3.59 -23.31
N ALA A 123 -5.58 2.81 -22.23
CA ALA A 123 -5.05 3.32 -20.96
C ALA A 123 -3.63 3.93 -21.06
N ASN A 124 -2.83 3.50 -22.04
CA ASN A 124 -1.52 4.12 -22.36
C ASN A 124 -1.65 5.60 -22.82
N THR A 125 -2.79 5.99 -23.41
CA THR A 125 -3.10 7.39 -23.76
C THR A 125 -3.54 8.19 -22.53
N LEU A 126 -4.16 7.55 -21.53
CA LEU A 126 -4.61 8.18 -20.29
C LEU A 126 -3.48 8.43 -19.30
N ALA A 127 -2.49 7.52 -19.20
CA ALA A 127 -1.25 7.78 -18.44
C ALA A 127 -0.49 9.02 -18.94
N LYS A 128 -0.71 9.42 -20.21
CA LYS A 128 -0.09 10.59 -20.85
C LYS A 128 -0.97 11.84 -20.90
N LYS A 129 -2.26 11.73 -20.54
CA LYS A 129 -3.24 12.82 -20.62
C LYS A 129 -4.09 12.86 -19.34
N THR A 130 -3.57 13.46 -18.28
CA THR A 130 -4.43 13.96 -17.19
C THR A 130 -3.87 15.27 -16.66
N ASP A 131 -4.37 16.39 -17.21
CA ASP A 131 -4.31 17.72 -16.57
C ASP A 131 -5.30 17.84 -15.39
N GLU A 132 -6.09 16.78 -15.11
CA GLU A 132 -7.14 16.80 -14.10
C GLU A 132 -6.83 15.84 -12.95
N LYS A 133 -6.87 16.36 -11.72
CA LYS A 133 -6.87 15.57 -10.48
C LYS A 133 -8.11 14.68 -10.46
N ARG A 134 -8.00 13.47 -10.99
CA ARG A 134 -9.09 12.49 -10.95
C ARG A 134 -9.20 11.95 -9.53
N PRO A 135 -10.39 11.98 -8.90
CA PRO A 135 -10.56 11.33 -7.61
C PRO A 135 -10.29 9.82 -7.76
N LEU A 136 -9.69 9.21 -6.74
CA LEU A 136 -9.54 7.76 -6.67
C LEU A 136 -10.93 7.13 -6.74
N ILE A 137 -11.11 6.12 -7.59
CA ILE A 137 -12.31 5.29 -7.53
C ILE A 137 -11.92 4.07 -6.71
N LEU A 138 -12.43 4.01 -5.48
CA LEU A 138 -12.10 2.95 -4.54
C LEU A 138 -13.28 1.97 -4.49
N HIS A 139 -13.06 0.85 -5.17
CA HIS A 139 -13.95 -0.30 -5.11
C HIS A 139 -13.47 -1.27 -4.04
N GLN A 140 -14.41 -2.08 -3.55
CA GLN A 140 -14.16 -3.24 -2.70
C GLN A 140 -13.81 -2.92 -1.24
N VAL A 141 -14.62 -3.50 -0.37
CA VAL A 141 -14.30 -3.66 1.04
C VAL A 141 -14.12 -5.14 1.37
N SER A 142 -14.19 -6.03 0.37
CA SER A 142 -14.47 -7.47 0.44
C SER A 142 -15.96 -7.83 0.34
N LYS A 143 -16.16 -9.06 -0.12
CA LYS A 143 -17.40 -9.82 -0.36
C LYS A 143 -18.13 -9.73 -1.72
N THR A 144 -18.18 -10.93 -2.31
CA THR A 144 -19.13 -11.45 -3.32
C THR A 144 -19.17 -10.69 -4.65
N GLY A 145 -18.36 -11.18 -5.57
CA GLY A 145 -18.29 -10.85 -6.99
C GLY A 145 -17.38 -11.89 -7.65
N ALA A 146 -17.56 -12.16 -8.93
CA ALA A 146 -17.13 -13.38 -9.63
C ALA A 146 -15.62 -13.54 -9.90
N ILE A 147 -14.77 -13.09 -8.99
CA ILE A 147 -13.32 -13.14 -9.13
C ILE A 147 -12.78 -13.56 -7.77
N ASP A 148 -11.76 -14.41 -7.71
CA ASP A 148 -11.03 -14.65 -6.47
C ASP A 148 -10.40 -13.31 -6.03
N LEU A 149 -11.13 -12.59 -5.17
CA LEU A 149 -10.79 -11.24 -4.69
C LEU A 149 -9.76 -11.27 -3.55
N SER A 150 -9.18 -12.42 -3.23
CA SER A 150 -8.01 -12.50 -2.33
C SER A 150 -6.85 -11.62 -2.82
N SER A 151 -6.80 -11.33 -4.14
CA SER A 151 -5.79 -10.46 -4.73
C SER A 151 -6.07 -8.96 -4.62
N ILE A 152 -7.33 -8.51 -4.74
CA ILE A 152 -7.70 -7.08 -4.78
C ILE A 152 -8.07 -6.53 -3.38
N GLY A 153 -8.65 -7.36 -2.51
CA GLY A 153 -8.96 -7.00 -1.12
C GLY A 153 -7.87 -7.39 -0.12
N GLN A 154 -8.23 -7.53 1.16
CA GLN A 154 -7.40 -8.23 2.15
C GLN A 154 -7.16 -9.69 1.70
N ALA A 155 -6.01 -10.27 2.05
CA ALA A 155 -5.51 -11.56 1.54
C ALA A 155 -6.47 -12.76 1.68
N THR A 156 -7.41 -12.72 2.62
CA THR A 156 -8.40 -13.78 2.89
C THR A 156 -9.83 -13.42 2.47
N GLY A 157 -10.06 -12.18 2.00
CA GLY A 157 -11.32 -11.76 1.38
C GLY A 157 -12.40 -11.30 2.37
N GLU A 158 -12.03 -10.98 3.60
CA GLU A 158 -12.87 -10.32 4.63
C GLU A 158 -12.68 -8.79 4.62
N TRP A 159 -13.69 -8.06 5.13
CA TRP A 159 -13.67 -6.61 5.22
C TRP A 159 -13.18 -6.14 6.58
N LEU A 160 -12.57 -4.96 6.57
CA LEU A 160 -12.18 -4.25 7.77
C LEU A 160 -13.01 -2.99 7.92
N THR A 161 -13.38 -2.71 9.16
CA THR A 161 -14.11 -1.50 9.53
C THR A 161 -13.38 -0.84 10.70
N ASP A 162 -13.09 0.45 10.57
CA ASP A 162 -12.40 1.22 11.59
C ASP A 162 -13.25 1.47 12.84
N GLN A 163 -12.63 1.98 13.91
CA GLN A 163 -13.33 2.28 15.17
C GLN A 163 -14.38 3.40 15.04
N ARG A 164 -14.51 4.02 13.86
CA ARG A 164 -15.52 5.04 13.54
C ARG A 164 -16.63 4.50 12.62
N GLY A 165 -16.62 3.19 12.33
CA GLY A 165 -17.62 2.55 11.48
C GLY A 165 -17.41 2.71 9.97
N ASN A 166 -16.23 3.16 9.54
CA ASN A 166 -15.88 3.31 8.12
C ASN A 166 -15.15 2.07 7.60
N LEU A 167 -15.49 1.64 6.40
CA LEU A 167 -14.83 0.53 5.75
C LEU A 167 -13.42 0.91 5.27
N VAL A 168 -12.51 -0.05 5.32
CA VAL A 168 -11.21 0.02 4.64
C VAL A 168 -11.38 -0.36 3.18
N TYR A 169 -10.80 0.45 2.30
CA TYR A 169 -10.85 0.28 0.85
C TYR A 169 -9.47 -0.04 0.30
N TYR A 170 -9.41 -0.78 -0.80
CA TYR A 170 -8.16 -1.23 -1.40
C TYR A 170 -7.97 -0.69 -2.82
N ASP A 171 -6.72 -0.45 -3.18
CA ASP A 171 -6.31 0.01 -4.52
C ASP A 171 -5.10 -0.79 -4.99
N ILE A 172 -5.05 -1.13 -6.29
CA ILE A 172 -3.89 -1.76 -6.93
C ILE A 172 -3.51 -0.97 -8.16
N ARG A 173 -2.25 -0.51 -8.20
CA ARG A 173 -1.72 0.31 -9.28
C ARG A 173 -0.45 -0.26 -9.87
N LEU A 174 -0.29 -0.04 -11.17
CA LEU A 174 0.80 -0.57 -11.99
C LEU A 174 1.64 0.59 -12.54
N ASN A 175 2.96 0.51 -12.36
CA ASN A 175 3.85 1.53 -12.88
C ASN A 175 3.93 1.52 -14.43
N PRO A 176 4.47 2.57 -15.06
CA PRO A 176 4.56 2.65 -16.52
C PRO A 176 5.27 1.48 -17.21
N ASP A 177 6.30 0.89 -16.58
CA ASP A 177 7.05 -0.26 -17.13
C ASP A 177 6.16 -1.51 -17.25
N GLU A 178 5.39 -1.80 -16.20
CA GLU A 178 4.47 -2.94 -16.22
C GLU A 178 3.32 -2.73 -17.19
N VAL A 179 2.74 -1.52 -17.21
CA VAL A 179 1.68 -1.16 -18.17
C VAL A 179 2.18 -1.31 -19.61
N ASP A 180 3.38 -0.82 -19.92
CA ASP A 180 3.97 -0.96 -21.26
C ASP A 180 4.25 -2.42 -21.62
N TYR A 181 4.68 -3.24 -20.67
CA TYR A 181 4.82 -4.68 -20.85
C TYR A 181 3.48 -5.35 -21.17
N ILE A 182 2.43 -5.04 -20.39
CA ILE A 182 1.08 -5.58 -20.59
C ILE A 182 0.59 -5.31 -22.00
N TYR A 183 0.79 -4.11 -22.53
CA TYR A 183 0.32 -3.76 -23.87
C TYR A 183 1.22 -4.22 -25.00
N ASN A 184 2.54 -4.23 -24.79
CA ASN A 184 3.49 -4.24 -25.91
C ASN A 184 4.57 -5.33 -25.81
N ALA A 185 4.49 -6.27 -24.86
CA ALA A 185 5.44 -7.37 -24.76
C ALA A 185 5.12 -8.56 -25.68
N ASN A 186 3.85 -8.75 -26.04
CA ASN A 186 3.42 -9.90 -26.83
C ASN A 186 3.37 -9.57 -28.34
N PRO A 187 4.17 -10.25 -29.19
CA PRO A 187 4.19 -10.01 -30.63
C PRO A 187 3.00 -10.63 -31.40
N THR A 188 2.17 -11.47 -30.75
CA THR A 188 1.12 -12.28 -31.42
C THR A 188 -0.17 -11.53 -31.74
N GLY A 189 -0.17 -10.19 -31.65
CA GLY A 189 -1.33 -9.34 -31.97
C GLY A 189 -2.40 -9.25 -30.86
N LYS A 190 -2.32 -10.08 -29.81
CA LYS A 190 -3.09 -9.92 -28.56
C LYS A 190 -2.15 -9.55 -27.42
N ASN A 191 -2.43 -8.42 -26.79
CA ASN A 191 -1.70 -7.98 -25.60
C ASN A 191 -2.14 -8.76 -24.34
N LEU A 192 -1.50 -8.51 -23.21
CA LEU A 192 -1.71 -9.28 -21.97
C LEU A 192 -3.00 -8.91 -21.22
N THR A 193 -3.83 -8.00 -21.74
CA THR A 193 -5.19 -7.76 -21.20
C THR A 193 -6.19 -8.85 -21.62
N TRP A 194 -5.76 -9.81 -22.44
CA TRP A 194 -6.54 -10.96 -22.90
C TRP A 194 -5.95 -12.25 -22.37
N ALA A 195 -6.79 -13.18 -21.90
CA ALA A 195 -6.34 -14.51 -21.45
C ALA A 195 -5.50 -15.23 -22.52
N ALA A 196 -5.90 -15.13 -23.79
CA ALA A 196 -5.15 -15.69 -24.92
C ALA A 196 -3.76 -15.04 -25.11
N GLY A 197 -3.66 -13.72 -24.90
CA GLY A 197 -2.38 -13.01 -24.98
C GLY A 197 -1.44 -13.40 -23.82
N GLN A 198 -1.98 -13.66 -22.64
CA GLN A 198 -1.21 -14.15 -21.50
C GLN A 198 -0.67 -15.57 -21.74
N SER A 199 -1.52 -16.48 -22.23
CA SER A 199 -1.10 -17.85 -22.58
C SER A 199 -0.02 -17.86 -23.66
N ALA A 200 -0.18 -17.06 -24.73
CA ALA A 200 0.81 -16.95 -25.79
C ALA A 200 2.14 -16.36 -25.27
N CYS A 201 2.07 -15.39 -24.37
CA CYS A 201 3.28 -14.82 -23.77
C CYS A 201 4.05 -15.84 -22.93
N ALA A 202 3.34 -16.60 -22.10
CA ALA A 202 3.95 -17.62 -21.26
C ALA A 202 4.63 -18.74 -22.05
N GLN A 203 4.09 -19.11 -23.20
CA GLN A 203 4.66 -20.11 -24.10
C GLN A 203 5.82 -19.59 -24.95
N GLY A 204 5.95 -18.27 -25.10
CA GLY A 204 7.03 -17.66 -25.86
C GLY A 204 8.39 -17.94 -25.23
N THR A 205 9.45 -17.91 -26.04
CA THR A 205 10.83 -18.18 -25.61
C THR A 205 11.36 -17.23 -24.54
N GLY A 206 10.79 -16.03 -24.41
CA GLY A 206 11.05 -15.08 -23.32
C GLY A 206 10.25 -15.35 -22.05
N GLY A 207 9.16 -16.12 -22.15
CA GLY A 207 8.25 -16.44 -21.07
C GLY A 207 7.42 -15.27 -20.56
N PHE A 208 6.52 -15.56 -19.63
CA PHE A 208 5.79 -14.54 -18.88
C PHE A 208 6.70 -14.02 -17.77
N ARG A 209 7.45 -12.96 -18.08
CA ARG A 209 8.44 -12.36 -17.18
C ARG A 209 8.30 -10.84 -17.22
N LEU A 210 7.80 -10.27 -16.12
CA LEU A 210 7.67 -8.83 -15.99
C LEU A 210 9.04 -8.13 -16.12
N PRO A 211 9.09 -6.86 -16.56
CA PRO A 211 10.33 -6.10 -16.67
C PRO A 211 11.11 -6.03 -15.37
N SER A 212 12.42 -6.24 -15.42
CA SER A 212 13.36 -5.92 -14.33
C SER A 212 13.94 -4.51 -14.45
N GLY A 213 13.80 -3.87 -15.62
CA GLY A 213 14.42 -2.59 -15.92
C GLY A 213 15.93 -2.70 -16.14
N TYR A 214 16.56 -1.53 -16.21
CA TYR A 214 18.01 -1.35 -16.39
C TYR A 214 18.59 -2.17 -17.56
N ASN A 215 17.91 -2.13 -18.71
CA ASN A 215 18.29 -2.77 -19.97
C ASN A 215 18.32 -4.31 -19.95
N ASN A 216 17.68 -4.95 -18.97
CA ASN A 216 17.63 -6.41 -18.83
C ASN A 216 16.31 -7.03 -19.32
N ASP A 217 15.47 -6.22 -19.95
CA ASP A 217 14.10 -6.56 -20.27
C ASP A 217 13.97 -7.26 -21.62
N LYS A 218 12.95 -8.15 -21.71
CA LYS A 218 12.66 -8.94 -22.90
C LYS A 218 11.17 -8.96 -23.19
N THR A 219 10.82 -9.02 -24.47
CA THR A 219 9.48 -9.38 -24.94
C THR A 219 9.20 -10.87 -24.71
N CYS A 220 7.95 -11.28 -24.88
CA CYS A 220 7.54 -12.67 -24.68
C CYS A 220 8.24 -13.65 -25.64
N ASP A 221 8.70 -13.21 -26.82
CA ASP A 221 9.52 -13.99 -27.76
C ASP A 221 11.04 -13.88 -27.48
N GLY A 222 11.43 -13.31 -26.34
CA GLY A 222 12.81 -13.30 -25.85
C GLY A 222 13.71 -12.22 -26.45
N LYS A 223 13.17 -11.29 -27.25
CA LYS A 223 13.93 -10.17 -27.82
C LYS A 223 14.15 -9.07 -26.78
N PRO A 224 15.34 -8.46 -26.70
CA PRO A 224 15.57 -7.31 -25.84
C PRO A 224 14.63 -6.15 -26.18
N LYS A 225 14.03 -5.54 -25.16
CA LYS A 225 13.19 -4.34 -25.30
C LYS A 225 13.15 -3.60 -23.97
N ILE A 226 13.33 -2.28 -24.00
CA ILE A 226 13.12 -1.42 -22.84
C ILE A 226 11.63 -1.09 -22.74
N PHE A 227 11.07 -1.24 -21.54
CA PHE A 227 9.70 -0.85 -21.23
C PHE A 227 9.67 0.39 -20.34
N GLY A 228 8.70 1.27 -20.56
CA GLY A 228 8.44 2.43 -19.71
C GLY A 228 9.70 3.25 -19.36
N GLY A 229 9.92 3.45 -18.07
CA GLY A 229 11.01 4.21 -17.48
C GLY A 229 12.31 3.44 -17.31
N ASN A 230 12.36 2.17 -17.69
CA ASN A 230 13.51 1.28 -17.51
C ASN A 230 13.90 1.08 -16.04
N VAL A 231 12.91 1.07 -15.15
CA VAL A 231 13.06 0.90 -13.69
C VAL A 231 12.50 -0.43 -13.18
N GLY A 232 11.92 -1.24 -14.07
CA GLY A 232 11.32 -2.53 -13.75
C GLY A 232 9.86 -2.40 -13.32
N ALA A 233 9.14 -3.51 -13.42
CA ALA A 233 7.74 -3.58 -13.01
C ALA A 233 7.61 -3.30 -11.52
N MET A 234 6.61 -2.49 -11.17
CA MET A 234 6.25 -2.17 -9.80
C MET A 234 4.73 -2.20 -9.66
N GLU A 235 4.28 -3.04 -8.73
CA GLU A 235 2.89 -3.12 -8.29
C GLU A 235 2.76 -2.50 -6.90
N ILE A 236 1.77 -1.63 -6.75
CA ILE A 236 1.43 -0.99 -5.49
C ILE A 236 0.08 -1.50 -5.06
N LYS A 237 -0.02 -2.03 -3.84
CA LYS A 237 -1.30 -2.36 -3.21
C LYS A 237 -1.47 -1.48 -1.97
N ALA A 238 -2.55 -0.72 -1.91
CA ALA A 238 -2.79 0.27 -0.88
C ALA A 238 -4.10 -0.02 -0.13
N ALA A 239 -4.13 0.33 1.16
CA ALA A 239 -5.32 0.34 1.99
C ALA A 239 -5.63 1.78 2.43
N TRP A 240 -6.89 2.19 2.31
CA TRP A 240 -7.38 3.56 2.50
C TRP A 240 -8.56 3.59 3.47
N ILE A 241 -8.65 4.66 4.27
CA ILE A 241 -9.79 4.90 5.18
C ILE A 241 -10.35 6.30 5.00
N LYS A 242 -11.67 6.47 5.14
CA LYS A 242 -12.30 7.80 5.18
C LYS A 242 -11.75 8.61 6.37
N LEU A 243 -11.33 9.85 6.14
CA LEU A 243 -10.92 10.77 7.21
C LEU A 243 -12.08 11.66 7.68
N PRO A 244 -12.00 12.27 8.88
CA PRO A 244 -13.02 13.19 9.36
C PRO A 244 -13.17 14.38 8.42
N GLU A 245 -14.41 14.81 8.19
CA GLU A 245 -14.73 15.91 7.26
C GLU A 245 -14.21 17.26 7.74
N ASP A 246 -13.94 17.42 9.04
CA ASP A 246 -13.33 18.61 9.61
C ASP A 246 -11.81 18.74 9.33
N GLY A 247 -11.20 17.72 8.71
CA GLY A 247 -9.77 17.70 8.37
C GLY A 247 -8.84 17.58 9.57
N SER A 248 -9.36 17.30 10.77
CA SER A 248 -8.60 17.24 12.04
C SER A 248 -7.43 16.25 12.02
N LEU A 249 -7.46 15.27 11.12
CA LEU A 249 -6.43 14.24 11.00
C LEU A 249 -5.55 14.38 9.74
N ASN A 250 -5.86 15.27 8.79
CA ASN A 250 -5.19 15.30 7.49
C ASN A 250 -3.66 15.45 7.59
N TYR A 251 -3.16 16.16 8.59
CA TYR A 251 -1.72 16.37 8.81
C TYR A 251 -0.93 15.07 9.14
N ARG A 252 -1.61 13.95 9.41
CA ARG A 252 -0.99 12.66 9.76
C ARG A 252 -0.94 11.65 8.63
N TYR A 253 -1.70 11.88 7.57
CA TYR A 253 -1.92 10.88 6.53
C TYR A 253 -1.49 11.44 5.18
N LEU A 254 -0.95 10.60 4.31
CA LEU A 254 -1.04 10.87 2.88
C LEU A 254 -2.53 10.84 2.51
N THR A 255 -3.03 11.95 1.99
CA THR A 255 -4.46 12.12 1.70
C THR A 255 -4.77 12.15 0.21
N ALA A 256 -5.87 11.54 -0.18
CA ALA A 256 -6.43 11.67 -1.52
C ALA A 256 -7.93 11.97 -1.48
N GLN A 257 -8.46 12.50 -2.60
CA GLN A 257 -9.91 12.57 -2.82
C GLN A 257 -10.36 11.27 -3.46
N ALA A 258 -11.39 10.62 -2.91
CA ALA A 258 -11.88 9.34 -3.39
C ALA A 258 -13.40 9.26 -3.46
N VAL A 259 -13.92 8.60 -4.50
CA VAL A 259 -15.30 8.11 -4.55
C VAL A 259 -15.32 6.69 -3.99
N LEU A 260 -16.04 6.51 -2.87
CA LEU A 260 -16.12 5.25 -2.14
C LEU A 260 -17.34 4.44 -2.59
N LEU A 261 -17.12 3.25 -3.14
CA LEU A 261 -18.20 2.40 -3.65
C LEU A 261 -18.43 1.21 -2.73
N LYS A 262 -19.61 1.16 -2.08
CA LYS A 262 -20.02 0.03 -1.24
C LYS A 262 -20.20 -1.24 -2.09
N PRO A 263 -20.07 -2.46 -1.53
CA PRO A 263 -20.29 -3.69 -2.27
C PRO A 263 -21.70 -3.75 -2.88
N GLY A 264 -21.78 -4.13 -4.15
CA GLY A 264 -23.04 -4.17 -4.89
C GLY A 264 -23.49 -2.84 -5.48
N ALA A 265 -22.71 -1.77 -5.33
CA ALA A 265 -22.93 -0.51 -6.04
C ALA A 265 -22.90 -0.74 -7.57
N ASP A 266 -23.89 -0.19 -8.26
CA ASP A 266 -23.93 -0.20 -9.73
C ASP A 266 -23.01 0.89 -10.31
N THR A 267 -22.90 0.93 -11.64
CA THR A 267 -22.10 1.94 -12.33
C THR A 267 -22.66 3.37 -12.23
N ASN A 268 -23.91 3.53 -11.77
CA ASN A 268 -24.51 4.83 -11.51
C ASN A 268 -24.09 5.40 -10.15
N ALA A 269 -23.80 4.54 -9.17
CA ALA A 269 -23.30 4.94 -7.85
C ALA A 269 -22.02 5.78 -7.93
N THR A 270 -21.14 5.51 -8.89
CA THR A 270 -19.93 6.30 -9.16
C THR A 270 -20.27 7.73 -9.59
N LYS A 271 -21.36 7.93 -10.32
CA LYS A 271 -21.80 9.26 -10.81
C LYS A 271 -22.57 10.07 -9.78
N GLN A 272 -23.06 9.43 -8.71
CA GLN A 272 -23.95 10.03 -7.71
C GLN A 272 -23.24 10.31 -6.37
N SER A 273 -21.98 9.89 -6.22
CA SER A 273 -21.24 9.99 -4.96
C SER A 273 -20.27 11.18 -5.00
N ASN A 274 -20.34 12.04 -4.00
CA ASN A 274 -19.35 13.11 -3.82
C ASN A 274 -18.01 12.52 -3.35
N PRO A 275 -16.87 12.99 -3.87
CA PRO A 275 -15.56 12.61 -3.35
C PRO A 275 -15.43 12.95 -1.86
N VAL A 276 -14.76 12.09 -1.11
CA VAL A 276 -14.38 12.30 0.29
C VAL A 276 -12.87 12.23 0.44
N THR A 277 -12.34 12.87 1.49
CA THR A 277 -10.93 12.74 1.86
C THR A 277 -10.68 11.37 2.48
N VAL A 278 -9.73 10.62 1.93
CA VAL A 278 -9.22 9.37 2.49
C VAL A 278 -7.77 9.50 2.92
N GLY A 279 -7.33 8.68 3.87
CA GLY A 279 -5.96 8.59 4.34
C GLY A 279 -5.37 7.20 4.11
N LEU A 280 -4.13 7.13 3.65
CA LEU A 280 -3.41 5.88 3.42
C LEU A 280 -3.09 5.22 4.78
N ILE A 281 -3.47 3.96 4.96
CA ILE A 281 -3.22 3.21 6.20
C ILE A 281 -2.30 2.00 6.00
N GLY A 282 -2.21 1.44 4.81
CA GLY A 282 -1.29 0.34 4.49
C GLY A 282 -0.81 0.40 3.05
N LEU A 283 0.42 -0.04 2.81
CA LEU A 283 1.05 0.06 1.49
C LEU A 283 2.02 -1.08 1.26
N HIS A 284 1.80 -1.83 0.18
CA HIS A 284 2.78 -2.73 -0.41
C HIS A 284 3.45 -2.08 -1.60
N ILE A 285 4.78 -2.23 -1.67
CA ILE A 285 5.59 -1.90 -2.84
C ILE A 285 6.25 -3.20 -3.28
N ILE A 286 5.80 -3.73 -4.41
CA ILE A 286 6.32 -4.98 -4.97
C ILE A 286 7.06 -4.62 -6.25
N ARG A 287 8.37 -4.85 -6.30
CA ARG A 287 9.19 -4.42 -7.43
C ARG A 287 10.08 -5.52 -7.97
N HIS A 288 10.04 -5.71 -9.27
CA HIS A 288 11.03 -6.51 -9.99
C HIS A 288 12.21 -5.62 -10.40
N LEU A 289 13.42 -5.99 -9.97
CA LEU A 289 14.65 -5.27 -10.28
C LEU A 289 15.84 -6.27 -10.38
N PRO A 290 16.98 -5.87 -10.97
CA PRO A 290 18.15 -6.73 -11.07
C PRO A 290 18.61 -7.22 -9.69
N GLY A 291 18.92 -8.51 -9.58
CA GLY A 291 19.31 -9.15 -8.31
C GLY A 291 18.15 -9.76 -7.50
N ALA A 292 16.90 -9.39 -7.78
CA ALA A 292 15.71 -9.99 -7.16
C ALA A 292 14.64 -10.38 -8.20
N PRO A 293 14.86 -11.45 -9.00
CA PRO A 293 13.91 -11.93 -10.00
C PRO A 293 12.59 -12.47 -9.40
N GLN A 294 12.58 -12.90 -8.14
CA GLN A 294 11.36 -13.17 -7.37
C GLN A 294 10.77 -11.91 -6.73
N MET A 295 11.20 -10.71 -7.16
CA MET A 295 10.78 -9.40 -6.67
C MET A 295 11.23 -9.07 -5.24
N LEU A 296 11.24 -7.78 -4.90
CA LEU A 296 11.27 -7.29 -3.53
C LEU A 296 9.85 -7.01 -3.07
N TRP A 297 9.50 -7.53 -1.89
CA TRP A 297 8.16 -7.46 -1.31
C TRP A 297 8.23 -6.58 -0.07
N THR A 298 7.81 -5.33 -0.19
CA THR A 298 7.97 -4.34 0.87
C THR A 298 6.62 -3.97 1.45
N THR A 299 6.51 -3.84 2.77
CA THR A 299 5.25 -3.40 3.41
C THR A 299 5.45 -2.27 4.42
N PHE A 300 4.66 -1.21 4.26
CA PHE A 300 4.62 -0.03 5.11
C PHE A 300 3.24 0.14 5.74
N GLU A 301 3.21 0.80 6.88
CA GLU A 301 1.98 1.10 7.60
C GLU A 301 1.98 2.48 8.22
N GLN A 302 0.77 3.01 8.38
CA GLN A 302 0.53 4.15 9.23
C GLN A 302 0.60 3.72 10.72
N VAL A 303 1.36 4.47 11.53
CA VAL A 303 1.74 4.07 12.92
C VAL A 303 0.59 4.09 13.94
N ASP A 304 -0.53 4.71 13.59
CA ASP A 304 -1.76 4.83 14.37
C ASP A 304 -2.78 3.73 14.03
N ASN A 305 -2.46 2.77 13.16
CA ASN A 305 -3.38 1.68 12.83
C ASN A 305 -3.75 0.83 14.05
N THR A 306 -2.75 0.24 14.71
CA THR A 306 -2.94 -0.80 15.74
C THR A 306 -1.80 -0.82 16.76
N PRO A 307 -2.03 -1.35 17.99
CA PRO A 307 -0.95 -1.68 18.91
C PRO A 307 -0.23 -2.98 18.50
N ASP A 308 0.91 -3.23 19.12
CA ASP A 308 1.52 -4.57 19.10
C ASP A 308 0.67 -5.54 19.94
N ALA A 309 0.59 -6.81 19.51
CA ALA A 309 -0.22 -7.83 20.18
C ALA A 309 0.17 -8.00 21.65
N GLY A 310 -0.84 -8.17 22.51
CA GLY A 310 -0.67 -8.25 23.96
C GLY A 310 -0.27 -6.92 24.62
N LYS A 311 -0.24 -5.81 23.86
CA LYS A 311 0.04 -4.47 24.37
C LYS A 311 -1.09 -3.52 23.98
N HIS A 312 -1.24 -2.43 24.73
CA HIS A 312 -2.08 -1.29 24.35
C HIS A 312 -1.26 -0.18 23.68
N THR A 313 0.00 -0.47 23.35
CA THR A 313 0.96 0.47 22.79
C THR A 313 1.64 -0.14 21.56
N VAL A 314 2.25 0.73 20.76
CA VAL A 314 3.04 0.35 19.59
C VAL A 314 4.50 0.67 19.88
N ASN A 315 5.41 -0.27 19.63
CA ASN A 315 6.84 0.00 19.74
C ASN A 315 7.32 0.80 18.52
N LEU A 316 7.77 2.03 18.75
CA LEU A 316 8.25 2.93 17.70
C LEU A 316 9.62 3.52 18.10
N PRO A 317 10.58 3.63 17.17
CA PRO A 317 11.78 4.44 17.38
C PRO A 317 11.41 5.89 17.69
N SER A 318 12.23 6.63 18.43
CA SER A 318 11.97 8.05 18.71
C SER A 318 11.88 8.87 17.42
N ASN A 319 10.94 9.83 17.39
CA ASN A 319 10.82 10.80 16.30
C ASN A 319 10.29 12.12 16.88
N PRO A 320 11.09 13.20 16.90
CA PRO A 320 10.70 14.48 17.50
C PRO A 320 9.58 15.21 16.72
N ASN A 321 9.33 14.82 15.47
CA ASN A 321 8.32 15.45 14.61
C ASN A 321 6.91 14.84 14.79
N ARG A 322 6.80 13.69 15.46
CA ARG A 322 5.50 13.03 15.67
C ARG A 322 4.74 13.66 16.83
N LYS A 323 3.49 14.04 16.56
CA LYS A 323 2.54 14.47 17.58
C LYS A 323 1.86 13.27 18.27
N PRO A 324 1.39 13.39 19.51
CA PRO A 324 0.66 12.32 20.22
C PRO A 324 -0.55 11.81 19.42
N ARG A 325 -0.70 10.49 19.33
CA ARG A 325 -1.84 9.87 18.64
C ARG A 325 -3.16 10.13 19.38
N PRO A 326 -4.25 10.51 18.70
CA PRO A 326 -5.58 10.64 19.32
C PRO A 326 -6.18 9.29 19.74
N SER A 327 -6.22 8.32 18.81
CA SER A 327 -6.72 6.95 19.01
C SER A 327 -6.15 6.03 17.93
N TYR A 328 -6.30 4.72 18.12
CA TYR A 328 -6.00 3.75 17.07
C TYR A 328 -7.11 3.69 16.01
N THR A 329 -6.75 3.52 14.75
CA THR A 329 -7.71 3.39 13.64
C THR A 329 -8.49 2.07 13.70
N LEU A 330 -7.81 0.97 13.99
CA LEU A 330 -8.37 -0.39 13.91
C LEU A 330 -8.37 -1.13 15.25
N PHE A 331 -8.24 -0.41 16.37
CA PHE A 331 -8.22 -1.00 17.71
C PHE A 331 -8.87 -0.08 18.73
N ASN A 332 -9.70 -0.62 19.62
CA ASN A 332 -10.24 0.12 20.75
C ASN A 332 -9.74 -0.52 22.06
N PRO A 333 -8.88 0.16 22.84
CA PRO A 333 -8.41 -0.37 24.11
C PRO A 333 -9.53 -0.54 25.15
N ASP A 334 -10.63 0.19 24.98
CA ASP A 334 -11.78 0.20 25.88
C ASP A 334 -12.95 -0.66 25.34
N CYS A 335 -12.66 -1.60 24.43
CA CYS A 335 -13.67 -2.47 23.84
C CYS A 335 -14.37 -3.33 24.92
N ASN A 336 -15.72 -3.32 24.93
CA ASN A 336 -16.54 -4.14 25.81
C ASN A 336 -17.11 -5.35 25.03
N PRO A 337 -16.73 -6.60 25.37
CA PRO A 337 -17.21 -7.81 24.68
C PRO A 337 -18.72 -8.03 24.73
N GLU A 338 -19.41 -7.47 25.72
CA GLU A 338 -20.89 -7.55 25.82
C GLU A 338 -21.57 -6.61 24.82
N GLN A 339 -20.88 -5.54 24.40
CA GLN A 339 -21.38 -4.56 23.43
C GLN A 339 -20.92 -4.87 22.01
N ASP A 340 -19.71 -5.42 21.87
CA ASP A 340 -19.21 -5.95 20.60
C ASP A 340 -19.74 -7.37 20.35
N ILE A 341 -21.03 -7.46 20.05
CA ILE A 341 -21.71 -8.73 19.82
C ILE A 341 -21.23 -9.46 18.54
N TYR A 342 -20.47 -8.80 17.66
CA TYR A 342 -20.01 -9.36 16.39
C TYR A 342 -18.61 -9.95 16.51
N TYR A 343 -17.64 -9.21 17.07
CA TYR A 343 -16.24 -9.65 17.16
C TYR A 343 -15.82 -10.00 18.59
N GLN A 344 -16.64 -9.72 19.61
CA GLN A 344 -16.35 -9.99 21.03
C GLN A 344 -15.00 -9.44 21.49
N CYS A 345 -14.59 -8.30 20.92
CA CYS A 345 -13.30 -7.66 21.11
C CYS A 345 -12.09 -8.55 20.75
N LYS A 346 -12.27 -9.63 19.99
CA LYS A 346 -11.20 -10.55 19.61
C LYS A 346 -10.37 -9.94 18.48
N PRO A 347 -9.07 -9.69 18.71
CA PRO A 347 -8.22 -9.12 17.67
C PRO A 347 -7.95 -10.12 16.54
N ASN A 348 -7.90 -9.62 15.31
CA ASN A 348 -7.56 -10.37 14.09
C ASN A 348 -8.43 -11.62 13.89
N TRP A 349 -9.72 -11.52 14.23
CA TRP A 349 -10.62 -12.67 14.24
C TRP A 349 -11.91 -12.38 13.48
N THR A 350 -12.46 -13.42 12.85
CA THR A 350 -13.80 -13.41 12.24
C THR A 350 -14.65 -14.58 12.76
N PRO A 351 -15.96 -14.38 12.98
CA PRO A 351 -16.88 -15.44 13.37
C PRO A 351 -16.89 -16.65 12.42
N ASN A 352 -16.71 -17.85 12.98
CA ASN A 352 -16.88 -19.18 12.36
C ASN A 352 -16.09 -19.47 11.06
N MET A 353 -15.07 -18.68 10.68
CA MET A 353 -14.26 -18.86 9.46
C MET A 353 -15.08 -18.98 8.15
N ALA A 354 -16.38 -18.69 8.20
CA ALA A 354 -17.19 -18.53 7.01
C ALA A 354 -16.90 -17.15 6.41
N PRO A 355 -16.93 -16.97 5.08
CA PRO A 355 -16.78 -15.66 4.47
C PRO A 355 -17.76 -14.69 5.14
N GLN A 356 -17.26 -13.58 5.69
CA GLN A 356 -18.11 -12.60 6.36
C GLN A 356 -19.32 -12.28 5.47
N ILE A 357 -20.54 -12.25 6.03
CA ILE A 357 -21.78 -12.02 5.27
C ILE A 357 -22.39 -10.68 5.69
N PRO A 358 -22.60 -9.68 4.81
CA PRO A 358 -23.25 -8.45 5.22
C PRO A 358 -24.67 -8.77 5.60
N CYS A 359 -25.18 -8.07 6.61
CA CYS A 359 -26.60 -8.14 6.91
C CYS A 359 -27.38 -7.47 5.76
N ASP A 360 -28.07 -8.26 4.95
CA ASP A 360 -29.07 -7.76 4.01
C ASP A 360 -30.16 -7.06 4.83
N SER A 361 -30.64 -5.90 4.35
CA SER A 361 -31.55 -4.98 5.06
C SER A 361 -32.67 -5.70 5.84
N GLY A 362 -32.43 -5.94 7.12
CA GLY A 362 -33.31 -6.61 8.07
C GLY A 362 -32.83 -6.29 9.50
N PRO A 363 -33.69 -6.38 10.52
CA PRO A 363 -33.35 -5.96 11.87
C PRO A 363 -32.15 -6.76 12.41
N ALA A 364 -31.14 -6.02 12.90
CA ALA A 364 -29.85 -6.52 13.35
C ALA A 364 -29.95 -7.32 14.66
N HIS A 365 -30.39 -8.59 14.62
CA HIS A 365 -30.61 -9.34 15.87
C HIS A 365 -30.18 -10.82 15.87
N SER A 366 -29.49 -11.32 14.84
CA SER A 366 -28.81 -12.63 14.98
C SER A 366 -27.37 -12.54 14.47
N PRO A 367 -26.37 -12.45 15.37
CA PRO A 367 -24.95 -12.47 15.01
C PRO A 367 -24.50 -13.80 14.40
N ASP A 368 -25.36 -14.83 14.41
CA ASP A 368 -25.03 -16.17 13.93
C ASP A 368 -24.93 -16.27 12.39
N ASN A 369 -25.45 -15.29 11.64
CA ASN A 369 -25.59 -15.39 10.17
C ASN A 369 -25.05 -14.20 9.35
N CYS A 370 -24.78 -13.04 9.96
CA CYS A 370 -24.27 -11.86 9.25
C CYS A 370 -23.54 -10.87 10.16
N ILE A 371 -22.72 -10.01 9.57
CA ILE A 371 -21.99 -8.91 10.22
C ILE A 371 -22.30 -7.64 9.44
N PRO A 372 -22.73 -6.52 10.04
CA PRO A 372 -22.95 -5.28 9.31
C PRO A 372 -21.61 -4.65 8.91
N TYR A 373 -21.56 -3.97 7.76
CA TYR A 373 -20.35 -3.26 7.31
C TYR A 373 -19.86 -2.19 8.29
N SER A 374 -20.73 -1.69 9.17
CA SER A 374 -20.38 -0.70 10.19
C SER A 374 -19.81 -1.31 11.48
N ALA A 375 -19.79 -2.65 11.64
CA ALA A 375 -19.25 -3.27 12.85
C ALA A 375 -17.71 -3.12 12.89
N PRO A 376 -17.14 -2.40 13.87
CA PRO A 376 -15.71 -2.17 13.95
C PRO A 376 -14.96 -3.46 14.27
N VAL A 377 -13.87 -3.73 13.56
CA VAL A 377 -13.00 -4.88 13.84
C VAL A 377 -12.03 -4.54 14.99
N GLN A 378 -11.48 -5.55 15.67
CA GLN A 378 -10.28 -5.37 16.49
C GLN A 378 -9.07 -5.92 15.73
N VAL A 379 -8.02 -5.12 15.59
CA VAL A 379 -6.77 -5.52 14.93
C VAL A 379 -5.59 -5.18 15.83
N ASN A 380 -4.65 -6.12 15.93
CA ASN A 380 -3.34 -5.86 16.50
C ASN A 380 -2.24 -6.42 15.60
N ARG A 381 -1.02 -5.91 15.76
CA ARG A 381 0.17 -6.43 15.10
C ARG A 381 0.64 -7.69 15.81
N VAL A 382 0.55 -8.85 15.15
CA VAL A 382 1.00 -10.12 15.74
C VAL A 382 2.52 -10.23 15.76
N THR A 383 3.16 -10.06 14.60
CA THR A 383 4.62 -10.09 14.48
C THR A 383 5.20 -8.71 14.76
N PRO A 384 6.00 -8.53 15.84
CA PRO A 384 6.62 -7.24 16.13
C PRO A 384 7.57 -6.78 15.02
N VAL A 385 7.68 -5.46 14.83
CA VAL A 385 8.65 -4.88 13.89
C VAL A 385 10.07 -5.09 14.42
N ASP A 386 10.93 -5.64 13.57
CA ASP A 386 12.32 -6.00 13.90
C ASP A 386 13.17 -4.77 14.28
N SER A 387 14.19 -4.98 15.11
CA SER A 387 15.12 -3.92 15.50
C SER A 387 15.88 -3.29 14.31
N THR A 388 16.24 -4.09 13.29
CA THR A 388 16.89 -3.59 12.08
C THR A 388 15.95 -2.67 11.32
N ALA A 389 14.71 -3.07 11.07
CA ALA A 389 13.70 -2.22 10.42
C ALA A 389 13.45 -0.95 11.24
N ASN A 390 13.37 -1.05 12.57
CA ASN A 390 13.25 0.12 13.45
C ASN A 390 14.45 1.07 13.37
N SER A 391 15.68 0.56 13.24
CA SER A 391 16.87 1.40 13.07
C SER A 391 16.83 2.16 11.74
N VAL A 392 16.40 1.52 10.65
CA VAL A 392 16.26 2.18 9.35
C VAL A 392 15.08 3.15 9.35
N ASN A 393 13.96 2.83 10.00
CA ASN A 393 12.84 3.75 10.22
C ASN A 393 13.29 5.03 10.94
N ALA A 394 14.05 4.90 12.03
CA ALA A 394 14.59 6.04 12.77
C ALA A 394 15.48 6.92 11.87
N TYR A 395 16.36 6.30 11.10
CA TYR A 395 17.23 7.00 10.17
C TYR A 395 16.44 7.72 9.08
N ALA A 396 15.49 7.04 8.42
CA ALA A 396 14.65 7.64 7.39
C ALA A 396 13.86 8.84 7.93
N TRP A 397 13.24 8.71 9.11
CA TRP A 397 12.55 9.84 9.77
C TRP A 397 13.45 11.02 10.09
N SER A 398 14.73 10.78 10.42
CA SER A 398 15.69 11.86 10.67
C SER A 398 15.99 12.71 9.42
N LEU A 399 15.73 12.16 8.22
CA LEU A 399 15.90 12.87 6.95
C LEU A 399 14.65 13.68 6.57
N LEU A 400 13.47 13.36 7.11
CA LEU A 400 12.20 13.92 6.66
C LEU A 400 12.00 15.36 7.16
N PRO A 401 11.30 16.21 6.37
CA PRO A 401 10.81 17.49 6.86
C PRO A 401 9.94 17.32 8.11
N ALA A 402 10.00 18.28 9.05
CA ALA A 402 9.27 18.20 10.31
C ALA A 402 7.74 18.15 10.13
N ASN A 403 7.23 18.79 9.10
CA ASN A 403 5.80 18.78 8.74
C ASN A 403 5.41 17.61 7.83
N SER A 404 6.33 16.71 7.47
CA SER A 404 6.04 15.61 6.56
C SER A 404 5.05 14.61 7.19
N VAL A 405 3.99 14.25 6.46
CA VAL A 405 3.07 13.18 6.86
C VAL A 405 3.77 11.82 6.96
N PHE A 406 4.91 11.64 6.28
CA PHE A 406 5.68 10.41 6.31
C PHE A 406 6.41 10.14 7.62
N ASN A 407 6.42 11.11 8.55
CA ASN A 407 6.78 10.87 9.95
C ASN A 407 5.80 9.90 10.65
N TYR A 408 4.61 9.66 10.09
CA TYR A 408 3.59 8.76 10.62
C TYR A 408 3.49 7.43 9.87
N TYR A 409 4.48 7.11 9.01
CA TYR A 409 4.57 5.84 8.29
C TYR A 409 5.86 5.12 8.67
N ARG A 410 5.80 3.80 8.81
CA ARG A 410 6.96 2.94 9.13
C ARG A 410 7.06 1.76 8.17
N LEU A 411 8.27 1.38 7.84
CA LEU A 411 8.56 0.07 7.28
C LEU A 411 8.26 -0.99 8.33
N ILE A 412 7.53 -2.03 7.93
CA ILE A 412 7.31 -3.22 8.75
C ILE A 412 8.41 -4.23 8.47
N ASP A 413 8.58 -4.61 7.20
CA ASP A 413 9.62 -5.54 6.75
C ASP A 413 9.72 -5.58 5.22
N VAL A 414 10.71 -6.32 4.72
CA VAL A 414 10.93 -6.62 3.31
C VAL A 414 11.21 -8.10 3.15
N GLN A 415 10.55 -8.77 2.19
CA GLN A 415 10.97 -10.09 1.72
C GLN A 415 11.74 -10.00 0.40
N TRP A 416 12.81 -10.78 0.26
CA TRP A 416 13.63 -10.89 -0.95
C TRP A 416 14.10 -12.33 -1.19
N PRO A 417 14.40 -12.73 -2.45
CA PRO A 417 14.99 -14.04 -2.72
C PRO A 417 16.46 -14.09 -2.29
N ASN A 418 16.80 -15.01 -1.39
CA ASN A 418 18.18 -15.28 -0.99
C ASN A 418 18.93 -16.18 -1.98
N ASN A 419 18.22 -17.00 -2.76
CA ASN A 419 18.73 -17.80 -3.86
C ASN A 419 17.90 -17.56 -5.13
N PRO A 420 18.21 -16.53 -5.93
CA PRO A 420 17.32 -16.07 -6.97
C PRO A 420 17.45 -16.96 -8.20
N SER A 421 16.35 -17.12 -8.92
CA SER A 421 16.35 -17.89 -10.16
C SER A 421 15.50 -17.24 -11.24
N THR A 422 15.85 -17.49 -12.50
CA THR A 422 15.06 -17.02 -13.63
C THR A 422 13.85 -17.92 -13.83
N ILE A 423 12.67 -17.33 -13.93
CA ILE A 423 11.44 -18.04 -14.28
C ILE A 423 11.48 -18.39 -15.77
N GLN A 424 11.30 -19.67 -16.08
CA GLN A 424 11.40 -20.20 -17.43
C GLN A 424 10.10 -20.01 -18.21
N ALA A 425 10.19 -20.04 -19.55
CA ALA A 425 9.03 -20.16 -20.42
C ALA A 425 8.20 -21.39 -20.04
N GLY A 426 6.88 -21.25 -20.10
CA GLY A 426 5.94 -22.31 -19.76
C GLY A 426 5.84 -22.64 -18.27
N ALA A 427 6.44 -21.85 -17.37
CA ALA A 427 6.33 -22.07 -15.93
C ALA A 427 4.87 -22.08 -15.46
N THR A 428 4.56 -22.96 -14.51
CA THR A 428 3.24 -23.11 -13.89
C THR A 428 3.32 -22.85 -12.39
N PRO A 429 2.22 -22.41 -11.74
CA PRO A 429 2.21 -22.27 -10.31
C PRO A 429 2.32 -23.63 -9.58
N PRO A 430 2.92 -23.70 -8.37
CA PRO A 430 3.60 -22.60 -7.71
C PRO A 430 4.96 -22.29 -8.33
N LEU A 431 5.27 -21.00 -8.47
CA LEU A 431 6.62 -20.55 -8.79
C LEU A 431 7.58 -20.74 -7.60
N THR A 432 8.87 -20.85 -7.91
CA THR A 432 9.94 -20.87 -6.89
C THR A 432 10.02 -19.55 -6.14
N THR A 433 10.10 -19.58 -4.81
CA THR A 433 10.22 -18.36 -4.01
C THR A 433 11.66 -17.87 -3.87
N GLY A 434 12.63 -18.60 -4.44
CA GLY A 434 14.04 -18.22 -4.45
C GLY A 434 14.66 -18.13 -3.06
N ASP A 435 14.31 -19.06 -2.16
CA ASP A 435 14.71 -19.03 -0.73
C ASP A 435 14.34 -17.70 -0.08
N ILE A 436 13.03 -17.43 -0.02
CA ILE A 436 12.51 -16.14 0.45
C ILE A 436 12.99 -15.84 1.88
N THR A 437 13.53 -14.63 2.06
CA THR A 437 14.08 -14.16 3.33
C THR A 437 13.43 -12.83 3.71
N PRO A 438 12.99 -12.65 4.97
CA PRO A 438 12.90 -13.69 6.00
C PRO A 438 11.88 -14.78 5.62
N SER A 439 12.18 -16.01 6.05
CA SER A 439 11.25 -17.14 5.94
C SER A 439 10.23 -17.11 7.09
N ASN A 440 9.08 -17.75 6.93
CA ASN A 440 8.07 -17.83 8.00
C ASN A 440 8.59 -18.50 9.29
N GLY A 441 9.59 -19.38 9.18
CA GLY A 441 10.23 -20.00 10.34
C GLY A 441 11.09 -19.03 11.16
N THR A 442 11.49 -17.91 10.56
CA THR A 442 12.21 -16.82 11.24
C THR A 442 11.25 -15.72 11.65
N ARG A 443 10.48 -15.19 10.68
CA ARG A 443 9.59 -14.05 10.87
C ARG A 443 8.54 -13.99 9.77
N ILE A 444 7.28 -13.88 10.15
CA ILE A 444 6.17 -13.72 9.21
C ILE A 444 6.01 -12.24 8.89
N VAL A 445 6.02 -11.92 7.60
CA VAL A 445 5.88 -10.54 7.10
C VAL A 445 4.43 -10.30 6.69
N ALA A 446 3.73 -9.46 7.45
CA ALA A 446 2.32 -9.20 7.25
C ALA A 446 1.93 -7.74 7.60
N ASN A 447 1.10 -7.14 6.75
CA ASN A 447 0.48 -5.86 7.02
C ASN A 447 -0.85 -6.07 7.78
N THR A 448 -1.07 -5.27 8.82
CA THR A 448 -2.28 -5.30 9.66
C THR A 448 -3.55 -4.95 8.90
N THR A 449 -3.43 -4.33 7.72
CA THR A 449 -4.57 -3.93 6.88
C THR A 449 -4.74 -4.79 5.62
N LEU A 450 -3.68 -5.49 5.18
CA LEU A 450 -3.68 -6.28 3.93
C LEU A 450 -3.63 -7.80 4.19
N GLU A 451 -3.06 -8.25 5.32
CA GLU A 451 -2.94 -9.66 5.74
C GLU A 451 -3.54 -9.88 7.15
N THR A 452 -4.49 -9.05 7.56
CA THR A 452 -5.05 -8.97 8.92
C THR A 452 -5.29 -10.32 9.61
N PHE A 453 -5.95 -11.25 8.92
CA PHE A 453 -6.38 -12.54 9.47
C PHE A 453 -5.37 -13.69 9.30
N VAL A 454 -4.23 -13.43 8.67
CA VAL A 454 -3.17 -14.44 8.41
C VAL A 454 -1.79 -14.01 8.89
N GLN A 455 -1.71 -12.95 9.72
CA GLN A 455 -0.46 -12.41 10.26
C GLN A 455 0.42 -13.44 11.00
N ASN A 456 -0.15 -14.56 11.45
CA ASN A 456 0.53 -15.64 12.17
C ASN A 456 0.81 -16.88 11.30
N LYS A 457 0.49 -16.85 10.01
CA LYS A 457 0.53 -18.02 9.14
C LYS A 457 1.21 -17.78 7.80
N ASP A 458 0.83 -16.71 7.11
CA ASP A 458 1.19 -16.50 5.70
C ASP A 458 1.92 -15.15 5.52
N SER A 459 3.00 -15.17 4.72
CA SER A 459 3.70 -13.98 4.23
C SER A 459 3.44 -13.79 2.72
N CYS A 460 3.99 -12.74 2.10
CA CYS A 460 3.73 -12.38 0.71
C CYS A 460 3.87 -13.57 -0.26
N MET A 461 4.99 -14.30 -0.18
CA MET A 461 5.29 -15.40 -1.11
C MET A 461 4.55 -16.71 -0.84
N ASP A 462 3.81 -16.82 0.26
CA ASP A 462 2.94 -17.97 0.50
C ASP A 462 1.72 -17.95 -0.40
N CYS A 463 1.23 -16.75 -0.74
CA CYS A 463 0.15 -16.54 -1.70
C CYS A 463 0.71 -16.30 -3.11
N HIS A 464 1.60 -15.33 -3.29
CA HIS A 464 1.99 -14.82 -4.62
C HIS A 464 2.68 -15.85 -5.53
N LYS A 465 3.30 -16.91 -4.98
CA LYS A 465 3.83 -18.01 -5.79
C LYS A 465 2.75 -18.73 -6.61
N TYR A 466 1.49 -18.62 -6.23
CA TYR A 466 0.34 -19.23 -6.90
C TYR A 466 -0.30 -18.35 -7.97
N ALA A 467 0.22 -17.14 -8.22
CA ALA A 467 -0.33 -16.24 -9.22
C ALA A 467 -0.27 -16.85 -10.62
N ALA A 468 -1.42 -16.86 -11.29
CA ALA A 468 -1.61 -17.51 -12.59
C ALA A 468 -2.16 -16.54 -13.64
N THR A 469 -1.96 -16.86 -14.92
CA THR A 469 -2.64 -16.18 -16.03
C THR A 469 -4.14 -16.44 -15.97
N ALA A 470 -4.97 -15.54 -16.50
CA ALA A 470 -6.40 -15.77 -16.63
C ALA A 470 -6.71 -16.97 -17.55
N SER A 471 -7.83 -17.66 -17.27
CA SER A 471 -8.34 -18.73 -18.13
C SER A 471 -9.53 -18.28 -18.98
N GLN A 472 -9.69 -18.87 -20.17
CA GLN A 472 -10.78 -18.53 -21.09
C GLN A 472 -12.16 -18.90 -20.54
N THR A 473 -12.24 -19.95 -19.71
CA THR A 473 -13.47 -20.31 -19.00
C THR A 473 -13.83 -19.27 -17.95
N GLN A 474 -12.85 -18.76 -17.20
CA GLN A 474 -13.05 -17.70 -16.21
C GLN A 474 -13.56 -16.41 -16.88
N THR A 475 -12.95 -15.99 -17.99
CA THR A 475 -13.39 -14.77 -18.70
C THR A 475 -14.77 -14.93 -19.33
N ALA A 476 -15.12 -16.11 -19.85
CA ALA A 476 -16.45 -16.40 -20.39
C ALA A 476 -17.54 -16.31 -19.31
N VAL A 477 -17.29 -16.80 -18.09
CA VAL A 477 -18.22 -16.69 -16.97
C VAL A 477 -18.41 -15.22 -16.58
N ILE A 478 -17.31 -14.46 -16.43
CA ILE A 478 -17.36 -13.03 -16.11
C ILE A 478 -18.14 -12.25 -17.17
N ALA A 479 -17.87 -12.50 -18.46
CA ALA A 479 -18.56 -11.85 -19.57
C ALA A 479 -20.07 -12.18 -19.59
N ALA A 480 -20.45 -13.43 -19.34
CA ALA A 480 -21.86 -13.83 -19.24
C ALA A 480 -22.58 -13.12 -18.08
N PHE A 481 -21.94 -13.04 -16.91
CA PHE A 481 -22.49 -12.32 -15.75
C PHE A 481 -22.67 -10.82 -16.03
N ASN A 482 -21.69 -10.18 -16.64
CA ASN A 482 -21.76 -8.76 -17.01
C ASN A 482 -22.87 -8.48 -18.04
N THR A 483 -23.10 -9.41 -18.97
CA THR A 483 -24.10 -9.26 -20.04
C THR A 483 -25.53 -9.42 -19.53
N LEU A 484 -25.75 -10.29 -18.55
CA LEU A 484 -27.09 -10.64 -18.07
C LEU A 484 -27.75 -9.56 -17.19
N LYS A 485 -27.06 -8.46 -16.82
CA LYS A 485 -27.56 -7.37 -15.94
C LYS A 485 -28.47 -7.90 -14.82
N LEU A 486 -28.09 -8.99 -14.16
CA LEU A 486 -28.88 -9.58 -13.08
C LEU A 486 -28.87 -8.60 -11.91
N ALA A 487 -29.88 -7.73 -11.91
CA ALA A 487 -30.16 -6.77 -10.86
C ALA A 487 -30.29 -7.53 -9.53
N GLY A 488 -29.35 -7.29 -8.63
CA GLY A 488 -29.45 -7.69 -7.23
C GLY A 488 -29.11 -9.14 -6.88
N SER A 489 -28.74 -10.01 -7.83
CA SER A 489 -28.37 -11.41 -7.51
C SER A 489 -27.02 -11.80 -8.13
N LYS A 490 -26.09 -12.15 -7.25
CA LYS A 490 -24.66 -12.34 -7.55
C LYS A 490 -24.36 -13.76 -8.03
N ALA A 491 -23.35 -13.91 -8.88
CA ALA A 491 -22.76 -15.20 -9.23
C ALA A 491 -22.39 -16.00 -7.96
N PRO A 492 -22.90 -17.23 -7.77
CA PRO A 492 -22.46 -18.06 -6.66
C PRO A 492 -20.97 -18.40 -6.80
N ARG A 493 -20.25 -18.40 -5.68
CA ARG A 493 -18.87 -18.90 -5.52
C ARG A 493 -18.65 -20.25 -6.22
N ALA A 494 -19.70 -21.06 -6.33
CA ALA A 494 -19.73 -22.37 -6.96
C ALA A 494 -19.57 -22.39 -8.50
N MET A 495 -19.85 -21.29 -9.24
CA MET A 495 -19.68 -21.30 -10.71
C MET A 495 -18.24 -20.98 -11.15
N LEU A 496 -17.40 -20.46 -10.25
CA LEU A 496 -15.99 -20.09 -10.55
C LEU A 496 -14.99 -21.09 -9.96
N SER A 497 -15.43 -21.90 -8.99
CA SER A 497 -14.64 -22.99 -8.43
C SER A 497 -14.78 -24.32 -9.19
N THR A 498 -15.61 -24.38 -10.25
CA THR A 498 -15.84 -25.60 -11.05
C THR A 498 -15.13 -25.54 -12.41
N GLY A 499 -13.91 -25.00 -12.44
CA GLY A 499 -13.01 -25.25 -13.56
C GLY A 499 -12.55 -26.69 -13.52
N ASN A 500 -13.15 -27.55 -14.34
CA ASN A 500 -12.62 -28.88 -14.65
C ASN A 500 -11.14 -28.72 -15.05
N ALA A 501 -10.25 -29.51 -14.42
CA ALA A 501 -8.80 -29.29 -14.29
C ALA A 501 -7.97 -29.51 -15.58
N ASN A 502 -8.47 -29.15 -16.76
CA ASN A 502 -7.76 -29.38 -18.04
C ASN A 502 -7.26 -28.10 -18.73
N SER A 503 -7.39 -26.91 -18.14
CA SER A 503 -6.83 -25.66 -18.71
C SER A 503 -6.53 -24.55 -17.67
N ALA A 504 -5.98 -24.92 -16.51
CA ALA A 504 -5.49 -23.99 -15.50
C ALA A 504 -3.98 -23.69 -15.73
N PRO A 505 -3.49 -22.49 -15.38
CA PRO A 505 -2.79 -21.62 -16.33
C PRO A 505 -1.28 -21.58 -16.09
N TYR A 506 -0.52 -21.03 -17.05
CA TYR A 506 0.86 -20.64 -16.77
C TYR A 506 0.93 -19.65 -15.62
N ALA A 507 2.09 -19.54 -14.97
CA ALA A 507 2.31 -18.56 -13.92
C ALA A 507 2.39 -17.13 -14.50
N SER A 508 1.89 -16.14 -13.75
CA SER A 508 1.87 -14.73 -14.14
C SER A 508 2.93 -13.90 -13.39
N TYR A 509 4.11 -14.48 -13.19
CA TYR A 509 5.27 -13.82 -12.56
C TYR A 509 4.94 -13.16 -11.21
N TYR A 510 4.27 -13.91 -10.33
CA TYR A 510 3.84 -13.49 -8.98
C TYR A 510 2.77 -12.41 -8.91
N SER A 511 2.27 -11.90 -10.04
CA SER A 511 1.21 -10.89 -10.06
C SER A 511 -0.16 -11.52 -10.25
N PHE A 512 -1.07 -11.26 -9.31
CA PHE A 512 -2.46 -11.71 -9.42
C PHE A 512 -3.31 -10.85 -10.35
N VAL A 513 -2.85 -9.65 -10.75
CA VAL A 513 -3.67 -8.70 -11.54
C VAL A 513 -4.11 -9.31 -12.87
N PHE A 514 -3.31 -10.21 -13.43
CA PHE A 514 -3.64 -10.96 -14.63
C PHE A 514 -4.87 -11.86 -14.43
N SER A 515 -4.90 -12.69 -13.39
CA SER A 515 -6.07 -13.52 -13.09
C SER A 515 -7.28 -12.72 -12.61
N SER A 516 -7.09 -11.59 -11.93
CA SER A 516 -8.16 -10.86 -11.25
C SER A 516 -8.77 -9.72 -12.06
N SER A 517 -8.03 -9.14 -13.00
CA SER A 517 -8.48 -7.97 -13.76
C SER A 517 -8.83 -8.30 -15.20
N THR A 518 -8.45 -9.49 -15.70
CA THR A 518 -8.77 -9.92 -17.07
C THR A 518 -10.23 -10.33 -17.20
N THR A 519 -10.93 -9.67 -18.13
CA THR A 519 -12.33 -9.95 -18.44
C THR A 519 -12.55 -10.47 -19.87
N LYS A 520 -11.48 -10.60 -20.66
CA LYS A 520 -11.51 -10.85 -22.11
C LYS A 520 -10.72 -12.08 -22.55
#